data_AF-A0A4W2CD31-F1
#
_entry.id   AF-A0A4W2CD31-F1
#
_cell.length_a   1.000
_cell.length_b   1.000
_cell.length_c   1.000
_cell.angle_alpha   90.00
_cell.angle_beta   90.00
_cell.angle_gamma   90.00
#
_symmetry.space_group_name_H-M   'P 1'
#
loop_
_entity.id
_entity.type
_entity.pdbx_description
1 polymer ?
#
loop_
_entity_poly.entity_id
_entity_poly.type
_entity_poly.pdbx_seq_one_letter_code
_entity_poly.pdbx_strand_id
1 'polypeptide(L)'
;MGSIKDRNGMDLTEAEDIKKRWQEYTEELYKKDLHDPDNHDGVITDLEPDILECEVKWALESITTNKASGGDGIPVELFQILKDDAVKVLHSICQQIWKTQQWPQDWKRSVFIPIPKKGNAKECSKYHTIALISHASKVMLKILQARLQQYVIRELPDVQAGFRKGRGTRDQIANIRWIMEKAREFQKSIYFCFIDYAKAFDCVDHNKLWKILKEMGIPDHLTCLLRNLYAGQEATVRTGHGTTDWFQIGKGVRQGCILSPCLFNLYADYIMRNAGLEETQAGIKIAGRNINNLRYADDTTLMAESEEELKSPLKEMSEKVGLKLNIQKTKIMASGPITSWEIDGETVETVSDFIFLGSKITADGDCSHEIKRRLLLGRKVMTNLDSIFKSRDITLPTKVCLVKAMVFPVVMYGCESWTVKKAECQRIDAFELWC
;
A
#
# COMPACT_ATOMS: atom_id res chain seq x y z
N MET A 1 1.63 3.06 25.33
CA MET A 1 0.85 3.92 24.40
C MET A 1 0.35 5.10 25.20
N GLY A 2 0.22 6.28 24.60
CA GLY A 2 -0.39 7.45 25.27
C GLY A 2 -1.91 7.35 25.28
N SER A 3 -2.60 8.40 25.74
CA SER A 3 -4.05 8.49 25.70
C SER A 3 -4.59 8.37 24.26
N ILE A 4 -5.76 7.74 24.11
CA ILE A 4 -6.49 7.63 22.85
C ILE A 4 -7.83 8.36 22.99
N LYS A 5 -8.30 9.02 21.94
CA LYS A 5 -9.58 9.71 21.95
C LYS A 5 -10.76 8.76 21.75
N ASP A 6 -11.81 8.99 22.53
CA ASP A 6 -13.11 8.37 22.32
C ASP A 6 -13.80 8.90 21.05
N ARG A 7 -15.09 8.57 20.84
CA ARG A 7 -15.87 9.06 19.70
C ARG A 7 -16.18 10.56 19.76
N ASN A 8 -16.24 11.11 20.97
CA ASN A 8 -16.57 12.51 21.24
C ASN A 8 -15.33 13.41 21.29
N GLY A 9 -14.13 12.83 21.14
CA GLY A 9 -12.86 13.53 21.16
C GLY A 9 -12.25 13.72 22.56
N MET A 10 -12.81 13.08 23.60
CA MET A 10 -12.28 13.06 24.96
C MET A 10 -11.13 12.05 25.07
N ASP A 11 -10.11 12.39 25.85
CA ASP A 11 -8.95 11.52 26.05
C ASP A 11 -9.30 10.37 27.02
N LEU A 12 -9.18 9.13 26.54
CA LEU A 12 -9.22 7.91 27.34
C LEU A 12 -7.82 7.63 27.89
N THR A 13 -7.74 7.44 29.20
CA THR A 13 -6.51 7.13 29.93
C THR A 13 -6.52 5.73 30.52
N GLU A 14 -7.70 5.18 30.79
CA GLU A 14 -7.84 3.84 31.36
C GLU A 14 -7.58 2.74 30.34
N ALA A 15 -6.83 1.72 30.76
CA ALA A 15 -6.40 0.62 29.90
C ALA A 15 -7.57 -0.10 29.21
N GLU A 16 -8.64 -0.36 29.96
CA GLU A 16 -9.81 -1.09 29.46
C GLU A 16 -10.63 -0.26 28.47
N ASP A 17 -10.78 1.04 28.72
CA ASP A 17 -11.47 1.95 27.81
C ASP A 17 -10.70 2.09 26.48
N ILE A 18 -9.37 2.17 26.54
CA ILE A 18 -8.51 2.20 25.35
C ILE A 18 -8.67 0.90 24.55
N LYS A 19 -8.65 -0.27 25.21
CA LYS A 19 -8.88 -1.57 24.56
C LYS A 19 -10.24 -1.63 23.87
N LYS A 20 -11.30 -1.27 24.59
CA LYS A 20 -12.66 -1.24 24.07
C LYS A 20 -12.78 -0.30 22.88
N ARG A 21 -12.18 0.89 22.96
CA ARG A 21 -12.17 1.87 21.87
C ARG A 21 -11.51 1.33 20.59
N TRP A 22 -10.41 0.55 20.74
CA TRP A 22 -9.74 -0.10 19.62
C TRP A 22 -10.57 -1.22 19.00
N GLN A 23 -11.22 -2.04 19.83
CA GLN A 23 -12.13 -3.07 19.35
C GLN A 23 -13.28 -2.45 18.57
N GLU A 24 -14.00 -1.49 19.17
CA GLU A 24 -15.10 -0.77 18.52
C GLU A 24 -14.69 -0.17 17.17
N TYR A 25 -13.54 0.55 17.14
CA TYR A 25 -13.04 1.15 15.91
C TYR A 25 -12.82 0.13 14.80
N THR A 26 -12.23 -1.01 15.16
CA THR A 26 -11.78 -2.02 14.21
C THR A 26 -12.94 -2.87 13.73
N GLU A 27 -13.84 -3.27 14.61
CA GLU A 27 -15.09 -3.93 14.25
C GLU A 27 -15.92 -3.08 13.29
N GLU A 28 -16.07 -1.78 13.57
CA GLU A 28 -16.79 -0.86 12.66
C GLU A 28 -16.10 -0.72 11.30
N LEU A 29 -14.77 -0.59 11.30
CA LEU A 29 -13.99 -0.46 10.07
C LEU A 29 -14.15 -1.68 9.16
N TYR A 30 -14.10 -2.88 9.74
CA TYR A 30 -14.12 -4.14 8.99
C TYR A 30 -15.50 -4.81 8.95
N LYS A 31 -16.56 -4.14 9.38
CA LYS A 31 -17.93 -4.64 9.32
C LYS A 31 -18.36 -4.82 7.86
N LYS A 32 -18.91 -6.00 7.55
CA LYS A 32 -19.51 -6.31 6.24
C LYS A 32 -20.78 -5.49 6.04
N ASP A 33 -20.96 -4.94 4.85
CA ASP A 33 -22.22 -4.32 4.46
C ASP A 33 -23.24 -5.44 4.13
N LEU A 34 -24.45 -5.37 4.67
CA LEU A 34 -25.44 -6.47 4.69
C LEU A 34 -26.05 -6.83 3.31
N HIS A 35 -25.51 -6.32 2.20
CA HIS A 35 -26.22 -6.25 0.93
C HIS A 35 -25.94 -7.38 -0.08
N ASP A 36 -24.97 -8.28 0.15
CA ASP A 36 -24.69 -9.38 -0.79
C ASP A 36 -24.62 -10.72 -0.03
N PRO A 37 -25.53 -11.69 -0.30
CA PRO A 37 -25.42 -13.04 0.26
C PRO A 37 -24.12 -13.69 -0.21
N ASP A 38 -23.51 -14.51 0.65
CA ASP A 38 -22.30 -15.26 0.27
C ASP A 38 -22.65 -16.29 -0.80
N ASN A 39 -22.15 -16.07 -2.02
CA ASN A 39 -22.22 -17.07 -3.07
C ASN A 39 -21.28 -18.23 -2.70
N HIS A 40 -21.85 -19.24 -2.05
CA HIS A 40 -21.21 -20.53 -1.85
C HIS A 40 -21.26 -21.32 -3.16
N ASP A 41 -20.21 -21.19 -3.96
CA ASP A 41 -19.88 -22.27 -4.90
C ASP A 41 -19.39 -23.46 -4.06
N GLY A 42 -19.86 -24.67 -4.38
CA GLY A 42 -19.41 -25.90 -3.74
C GLY A 42 -17.90 -26.14 -3.88
N VAL A 43 -17.41 -27.25 -3.32
CA VAL A 43 -16.00 -27.65 -3.47
C VAL A 43 -15.67 -27.81 -4.96
N ILE A 44 -14.63 -27.11 -5.41
CA ILE A 44 -14.19 -27.18 -6.81
C ILE A 44 -13.53 -28.53 -7.05
N THR A 45 -13.93 -29.24 -8.09
CA THR A 45 -13.39 -30.57 -8.45
C THR A 45 -12.24 -30.49 -9.45
N ASP A 46 -12.20 -29.45 -10.28
CA ASP A 46 -11.10 -29.20 -11.22
C ASP A 46 -9.98 -28.41 -10.52
N LEU A 47 -8.98 -29.14 -10.05
CA LEU A 47 -7.90 -28.59 -9.23
C LEU A 47 -6.69 -28.25 -10.09
N GLU A 48 -6.16 -27.04 -9.89
CA GLU A 48 -4.79 -26.69 -10.25
C GLU A 48 -3.76 -27.75 -9.76
N PRO A 49 -2.60 -27.91 -10.42
CA PRO A 49 -1.60 -28.93 -10.09
C PRO A 49 -1.24 -28.98 -8.61
N ASP A 50 -0.95 -30.18 -8.09
CA ASP A 50 -0.58 -30.36 -6.68
C ASP A 50 0.61 -29.48 -6.25
N ILE A 51 0.70 -29.18 -4.96
CA ILE A 51 1.81 -28.40 -4.40
C ILE A 51 3.04 -29.28 -4.35
N LEU A 52 4.15 -28.80 -4.88
CA LEU A 52 5.42 -29.53 -4.80
C LEU A 52 6.15 -29.20 -3.50
N GLU A 53 6.89 -30.18 -2.97
CA GLU A 53 7.73 -29.98 -1.79
C GLU A 53 8.77 -28.86 -2.01
N CYS A 54 9.28 -28.73 -3.24
CA CYS A 54 10.19 -27.65 -3.61
C CYS A 54 9.54 -26.26 -3.56
N GLU A 55 8.23 -26.13 -3.81
CA GLU A 55 7.51 -24.86 -3.66
C GLU A 55 7.45 -24.46 -2.18
N VAL A 56 7.21 -25.43 -1.30
CA VAL A 56 7.17 -25.22 0.16
C VAL A 56 8.55 -24.83 0.68
N LYS A 57 9.60 -25.54 0.26
CA LYS A 57 10.99 -25.21 0.60
C LYS A 57 11.35 -23.79 0.14
N TRP A 58 11.10 -23.46 -1.12
CA TRP A 58 11.32 -22.12 -1.66
C TRP A 58 10.54 -21.06 -0.88
N ALA A 59 9.26 -21.31 -0.59
CA ALA A 59 8.43 -20.38 0.15
C ALA A 59 8.99 -20.12 1.55
N LEU A 60 9.38 -21.17 2.28
CA LEU A 60 9.95 -21.08 3.61
C LEU A 60 11.29 -20.31 3.63
N GLU A 61 12.18 -20.58 2.67
CA GLU A 61 13.47 -19.89 2.53
C GLU A 61 13.30 -18.41 2.13
N SER A 62 12.21 -18.07 1.44
CA SER A 62 11.92 -16.69 1.02
C SER A 62 11.35 -15.79 2.12
N ILE A 63 10.86 -16.37 3.22
CA ILE A 63 10.31 -15.60 4.34
C ILE A 63 11.46 -14.99 5.14
N THR A 64 11.42 -13.67 5.31
CA THR A 64 12.42 -12.92 6.07
C THR A 64 12.42 -13.32 7.54
N THR A 65 13.62 -13.52 8.11
CA THR A 65 13.86 -13.73 9.54
C THR A 65 13.73 -12.45 10.36
N ASN A 66 13.75 -12.58 11.68
CA ASN A 66 13.61 -11.52 12.67
C ASN A 66 12.30 -10.73 12.54
N LYS A 67 11.21 -11.43 12.20
CA LYS A 67 9.87 -10.87 12.11
C LYS A 67 8.99 -11.33 13.26
N ALA A 68 8.07 -10.46 13.68
CA ALA A 68 7.10 -10.78 14.73
C ALA A 68 6.22 -11.98 14.33
N SER A 69 6.00 -12.89 15.28
CA SER A 69 5.11 -14.05 15.15
C SER A 69 3.64 -13.65 15.20
N GLY A 70 2.79 -14.54 14.67
CA GLY A 70 1.34 -14.39 14.71
C GLY A 70 0.77 -14.72 16.09
N GLY A 71 -0.53 -15.04 16.12
CA GLY A 71 -1.22 -15.46 17.34
C GLY A 71 -0.70 -16.77 17.94
N ASP A 72 -0.08 -17.62 17.11
CA ASP A 72 0.51 -18.92 17.50
C ASP A 72 1.85 -18.80 18.25
N GLY A 73 2.49 -17.63 18.21
CA GLY A 73 3.78 -17.41 18.86
C GLY A 73 4.95 -18.11 18.19
N ILE A 74 4.77 -18.77 17.03
CA ILE A 74 5.81 -19.56 16.37
C ILE A 74 6.62 -18.65 15.42
N PRO A 75 7.92 -18.40 15.69
CA PRO A 75 8.79 -17.63 14.81
C PRO A 75 9.25 -18.48 13.61
N VAL A 76 9.62 -17.83 12.50
CA VAL A 76 10.00 -18.53 11.26
C VAL A 76 11.28 -19.35 11.42
N GLU A 77 12.16 -18.91 12.31
CA GLU A 77 13.46 -19.51 12.61
C GLU A 77 13.32 -20.96 13.10
N LEU A 78 12.24 -21.30 13.81
CA LEU A 78 12.01 -22.67 14.25
C LEU A 78 11.82 -23.62 13.06
N PHE A 79 11.06 -23.20 12.04
CA PHE A 79 10.89 -23.98 10.82
C PHE A 79 12.22 -24.11 10.06
N GLN A 80 13.02 -23.05 10.02
CA GLN A 80 14.33 -23.07 9.36
C GLN A 80 15.35 -23.97 10.07
N ILE A 81 15.27 -24.08 11.41
CA ILE A 81 16.11 -25.01 12.19
C ILE A 81 15.73 -26.47 11.90
N LEU A 82 14.43 -26.76 11.79
CA LEU A 82 13.91 -28.09 11.50
C LEU A 82 14.14 -28.55 10.05
N LYS A 83 14.45 -27.63 9.14
CA LYS A 83 14.82 -27.91 7.73
C LYS A 83 13.80 -28.83 7.04
N ASP A 84 14.26 -29.98 6.51
CA ASP A 84 13.46 -30.88 5.69
C ASP A 84 12.27 -31.48 6.45
N ASP A 85 12.36 -31.64 7.77
CA ASP A 85 11.23 -32.14 8.57
C ASP A 85 10.10 -31.11 8.62
N ALA A 86 10.42 -29.82 8.76
CA ALA A 86 9.43 -28.75 8.67
C ALA A 86 8.82 -28.68 7.26
N VAL A 87 9.63 -28.84 6.21
CA VAL A 87 9.15 -28.84 4.82
C VAL A 87 8.14 -29.97 4.60
N LYS A 88 8.42 -31.20 5.03
CA LYS A 88 7.49 -32.34 4.90
C LYS A 88 6.17 -32.10 5.61
N VAL A 89 6.22 -31.62 6.86
CA VAL A 89 5.00 -31.33 7.64
C VAL A 89 4.19 -30.21 7.01
N LEU A 90 4.84 -29.10 6.65
CA LEU A 90 4.17 -27.97 5.99
C LEU A 90 3.62 -28.37 4.63
N HIS A 91 4.33 -29.20 3.87
CA HIS A 91 3.85 -29.73 2.59
C HIS A 91 2.59 -30.55 2.76
N SER A 92 2.57 -31.49 3.72
CA SER A 92 1.36 -32.27 4.02
C SER A 92 0.17 -31.38 4.37
N ILE A 93 0.36 -30.36 5.21
CA ILE A 93 -0.71 -29.44 5.61
C ILE A 93 -1.16 -28.60 4.41
N CYS A 94 -0.23 -28.00 3.67
CA CYS A 94 -0.54 -27.19 2.49
C CYS A 94 -1.28 -28.01 1.44
N GLN A 95 -0.87 -29.26 1.21
CA GLN A 95 -1.49 -30.17 0.25
C GLN A 95 -2.91 -30.59 0.68
N GLN A 96 -3.14 -30.75 1.99
CA GLN A 96 -4.48 -30.99 2.52
C GLN A 96 -5.38 -29.77 2.34
N ILE A 97 -4.88 -28.56 2.63
CA ILE A 97 -5.61 -27.31 2.37
C ILE A 97 -5.91 -27.18 0.88
N TRP A 98 -4.94 -27.48 0.02
CA TRP A 98 -5.08 -27.46 -1.44
C TRP A 98 -6.24 -28.34 -1.90
N LYS A 99 -6.25 -29.61 -1.48
CA LYS A 99 -7.28 -30.58 -1.93
C LYS A 99 -8.65 -30.35 -1.32
N THR A 100 -8.71 -30.01 -0.04
CA THR A 100 -9.99 -29.83 0.68
C THR A 100 -10.57 -28.43 0.55
N GLN A 101 -9.74 -27.46 0.14
CA GLN A 101 -10.02 -26.03 0.13
C GLN A 101 -10.34 -25.46 1.53
N GLN A 102 -10.08 -26.21 2.61
CA GLN A 102 -10.35 -25.80 3.99
C GLN A 102 -9.08 -25.38 4.71
N TRP A 103 -9.10 -24.19 5.31
CA TRP A 103 -7.98 -23.66 6.09
C TRP A 103 -8.16 -23.95 7.58
N PRO A 104 -7.07 -24.28 8.31
CA PRO A 104 -7.09 -24.32 9.77
C PRO A 104 -7.53 -22.98 10.35
N GLN A 105 -8.38 -22.98 11.39
CA GLN A 105 -8.90 -21.74 11.97
C GLN A 105 -7.78 -20.82 12.48
N ASP A 106 -6.71 -21.38 13.07
CA ASP A 106 -5.57 -20.61 13.54
C ASP A 106 -4.81 -19.88 12.41
N TRP A 107 -4.90 -20.37 11.17
CA TRP A 107 -4.29 -19.74 9.99
C TRP A 107 -5.16 -18.62 9.40
N LYS A 108 -6.45 -18.58 9.76
CA LYS A 108 -7.38 -17.51 9.42
C LYS A 108 -7.32 -16.35 10.42
N ARG A 109 -6.86 -16.60 11.64
CA ARG A 109 -6.73 -15.61 12.71
C ARG A 109 -5.60 -14.61 12.47
N SER A 110 -5.85 -13.35 12.85
CA SER A 110 -4.88 -12.26 12.74
C SER A 110 -4.77 -11.46 14.03
N VAL A 111 -3.56 -11.04 14.39
CA VAL A 111 -3.33 -10.09 15.50
C VAL A 111 -2.99 -8.72 14.89
N PHE A 112 -3.85 -7.73 15.09
CA PHE A 112 -3.66 -6.38 14.59
C PHE A 112 -2.80 -5.57 15.56
N ILE A 113 -1.73 -4.99 15.03
CA ILE A 113 -0.83 -4.09 15.75
C ILE A 113 -1.08 -2.66 15.26
N PRO A 114 -1.60 -1.76 16.10
CA PRO A 114 -1.79 -0.37 15.73
C PRO A 114 -0.43 0.36 15.72
N ILE A 115 -0.05 0.90 14.57
CA ILE A 115 1.18 1.69 14.37
C ILE A 115 0.81 3.14 14.00
N PRO A 116 1.28 4.15 14.74
CA PRO A 116 0.90 5.53 14.49
C PRO A 116 1.44 6.03 13.14
N LYS A 117 0.59 6.69 12.34
CA LYS A 117 0.98 7.32 11.06
C LYS A 117 1.99 8.45 11.24
N LYS A 118 1.84 9.18 12.34
CA LYS A 118 2.68 10.31 12.74
C LYS A 118 2.85 10.29 14.26
N GLY A 119 3.90 10.92 14.77
CA GLY A 119 4.11 11.06 16.22
C GLY A 119 2.90 11.72 16.91
N ASN A 120 2.68 11.34 18.17
CA ASN A 120 1.60 11.87 19.03
C ASN A 120 0.17 11.65 18.50
N ALA A 121 -0.06 10.59 17.70
CA ALA A 121 -1.40 10.23 17.27
C ALA A 121 -2.29 9.85 18.46
N LYS A 122 -3.42 10.55 18.64
CA LYS A 122 -4.41 10.24 19.68
C LYS A 122 -5.70 9.60 19.16
N GLU A 123 -5.97 9.66 17.86
CA GLU A 123 -7.18 9.07 17.26
C GLU A 123 -6.85 7.74 16.58
N CYS A 124 -7.69 6.73 16.72
CA CYS A 124 -7.50 5.41 16.06
C CYS A 124 -7.34 5.51 14.53
N SER A 125 -8.04 6.46 13.88
CA SER A 125 -7.93 6.73 12.44
C SER A 125 -6.54 7.16 11.96
N LYS A 126 -5.73 7.68 12.88
CA LYS A 126 -4.36 8.13 12.66
C LYS A 126 -3.33 7.00 12.85
N TYR A 127 -3.78 5.75 12.94
CA TYR A 127 -2.94 4.56 12.98
C TYR A 127 -3.16 3.69 11.73
N HIS A 128 -2.16 2.86 11.43
CA HIS A 128 -2.29 1.69 10.56
C HIS A 128 -2.52 0.46 11.43
N THR A 129 -3.33 -0.50 10.95
CA THR A 129 -3.58 -1.76 11.66
C THR A 129 -2.85 -2.89 10.94
N ILE A 130 -1.60 -3.16 11.33
CA ILE A 130 -0.79 -4.19 10.67
C ILE A 130 -1.19 -5.56 11.20
N ALA A 131 -1.57 -6.47 10.30
CA ALA A 131 -1.96 -7.82 10.62
C ALA A 131 -0.75 -8.76 10.74
N LEU A 132 -0.57 -9.33 11.93
CA LEU A 132 0.32 -10.46 12.16
C LEU A 132 -0.45 -11.77 12.01
N ILE A 133 0.00 -12.59 11.06
CA ILE A 133 -0.54 -13.91 10.77
C ILE A 133 0.52 -14.99 11.04
N SER A 134 0.08 -16.23 11.24
CA SER A 134 0.97 -17.39 11.43
C SER A 134 2.02 -17.48 10.31
N HIS A 135 3.27 -17.79 10.66
CA HIS A 135 4.32 -18.02 9.68
C HIS A 135 4.04 -19.24 8.80
N ALA A 136 3.40 -20.27 9.35
CA ALA A 136 2.99 -21.44 8.57
C ALA A 136 1.93 -21.05 7.52
N SER A 137 0.96 -20.21 7.89
CA SER A 137 0.01 -19.61 6.94
C SER A 137 0.73 -18.80 5.85
N LYS A 138 1.74 -17.97 6.21
CA LYS A 138 2.54 -17.20 5.24
C LYS A 138 3.21 -18.09 4.18
N VAL A 139 3.65 -19.31 4.52
CA VAL A 139 4.23 -20.25 3.56
C VAL A 139 3.20 -20.61 2.48
N MET A 140 1.99 -21.03 2.87
CA MET A 140 0.90 -21.31 1.92
C MET A 140 0.52 -20.08 1.09
N LEU A 141 0.43 -18.90 1.72
CA LEU A 141 0.11 -17.65 1.02
C LEU A 141 1.21 -17.25 0.03
N LYS A 142 2.46 -17.58 0.30
CA LYS A 142 3.59 -17.35 -0.62
C LYS A 142 3.49 -18.24 -1.86
N ILE A 143 3.11 -19.50 -1.69
CA ILE A 143 2.85 -20.44 -2.80
C ILE A 143 1.69 -19.93 -3.65
N LEU A 144 0.57 -19.56 -3.02
CA LEU A 144 -0.58 -18.95 -3.70
C LEU A 144 -0.19 -17.68 -4.45
N GLN A 145 0.64 -16.82 -3.85
CA GLN A 145 1.14 -15.61 -4.51
C GLN A 145 1.92 -15.94 -5.78
N ALA A 146 2.81 -16.93 -5.71
CA ALA A 146 3.60 -17.36 -6.86
C ALA A 146 2.71 -17.86 -8.01
N ARG A 147 1.66 -18.64 -7.68
CA ARG A 147 0.71 -19.16 -8.66
C ARG A 147 -0.21 -18.08 -9.25
N LEU A 148 -0.56 -17.07 -8.46
CA LEU A 148 -1.32 -15.89 -8.93
C LEU A 148 -0.47 -14.94 -9.78
N GLN A 149 0.85 -14.94 -9.61
CA GLN A 149 1.75 -13.96 -10.22
C GLN A 149 1.64 -13.90 -11.74
N GLN A 150 1.43 -15.04 -12.42
CA GLN A 150 1.27 -15.07 -13.88
C GLN A 150 0.04 -14.29 -14.34
N TYR A 151 -1.07 -14.40 -13.60
CA TYR A 151 -2.31 -13.68 -13.87
C TYR A 151 -2.12 -12.18 -13.60
N VAL A 152 -1.47 -11.85 -12.48
CA VAL A 152 -1.15 -10.45 -12.14
C VAL A 152 -0.27 -9.80 -13.20
N ILE A 153 0.73 -10.51 -13.73
CA ILE A 153 1.61 -9.96 -14.78
C ILE A 153 0.84 -9.75 -16.08
N ARG A 154 -0.04 -10.70 -16.44
CA ARG A 154 -0.89 -10.62 -17.64
C ARG A 154 -1.88 -9.47 -17.56
N GLU A 155 -2.52 -9.30 -16.39
CA GLU A 155 -3.61 -8.36 -16.22
C GLU A 155 -3.14 -6.94 -15.88
N LEU A 156 -2.05 -6.74 -15.14
CA LEU A 156 -1.69 -5.39 -14.70
C LEU A 156 -0.98 -4.56 -15.78
N PRO A 157 -1.53 -3.39 -16.15
CA PRO A 157 -0.95 -2.51 -17.15
C PRO A 157 0.31 -1.81 -16.63
N ASP A 158 1.16 -1.34 -17.53
CA ASP A 158 2.45 -0.70 -17.22
C ASP A 158 2.33 0.53 -16.32
N VAL A 159 1.22 1.26 -16.40
CA VAL A 159 0.99 2.47 -15.59
C VAL A 159 0.81 2.18 -14.09
N GLN A 160 0.52 0.93 -13.69
CA GLN A 160 0.55 0.50 -12.30
C GLN A 160 1.95 0.02 -11.93
N ALA A 161 2.61 0.76 -11.02
CA ALA A 161 3.95 0.45 -10.52
C ALA A 161 3.95 -0.14 -9.10
N GLY A 162 2.86 0.02 -8.34
CA GLY A 162 2.78 -0.44 -6.96
C GLY A 162 2.92 -1.94 -6.83
N PHE A 163 3.82 -2.38 -5.94
CA PHE A 163 4.04 -3.80 -5.64
C PHE A 163 4.43 -4.68 -6.84
N ARG A 164 5.05 -4.10 -7.87
CA ARG A 164 5.53 -4.86 -9.04
C ARG A 164 7.04 -4.99 -9.02
N LYS A 165 7.53 -6.17 -9.41
CA LYS A 165 8.95 -6.44 -9.52
C LYS A 165 9.57 -5.50 -10.58
N GLY A 166 10.65 -4.82 -10.22
CA GLY A 166 11.37 -3.92 -11.11
C GLY A 166 10.68 -2.56 -11.35
N ARG A 167 9.62 -2.23 -10.61
CA ARG A 167 8.99 -0.91 -10.63
C ARG A 167 8.92 -0.35 -9.21
N GLY A 168 9.13 0.93 -9.06
CA GLY A 168 9.16 1.63 -7.79
C GLY A 168 8.58 3.03 -7.86
N THR A 169 8.55 3.70 -6.71
CA THR A 169 8.08 5.09 -6.61
C THR A 169 8.91 6.04 -7.45
N ARG A 170 10.23 5.80 -7.51
CA ARG A 170 11.22 6.56 -8.29
C ARG A 170 10.86 6.61 -9.77
N ASP A 171 10.40 5.50 -10.35
CA ASP A 171 9.99 5.44 -11.76
C ASP A 171 8.78 6.34 -12.02
N GLN A 172 7.79 6.32 -11.13
CA GLN A 172 6.61 7.18 -11.27
C GLN A 172 6.92 8.66 -11.04
N ILE A 173 7.84 8.96 -10.12
CA ILE A 173 8.34 10.34 -9.91
C ILE A 173 9.08 10.83 -11.16
N ALA A 174 9.87 9.99 -11.82
CA ALA A 174 10.51 10.33 -13.09
C ALA A 174 9.47 10.53 -14.19
N ASN A 175 8.51 9.62 -14.33
CA ASN A 175 7.44 9.70 -15.34
C ASN A 175 6.67 11.01 -15.23
N ILE A 176 6.19 11.39 -14.04
CA ILE A 176 5.43 12.64 -13.88
C ILE A 176 6.26 13.87 -14.25
N ARG A 177 7.55 13.90 -13.87
CA ARG A 177 8.45 15.01 -14.22
C ARG A 177 8.69 15.09 -15.73
N TRP A 178 9.00 13.97 -16.39
CA TRP A 178 9.20 13.94 -17.84
C TRP A 178 7.94 14.32 -18.61
N ILE A 179 6.77 13.89 -18.15
CA ILE A 179 5.49 14.29 -18.74
C ILE A 179 5.32 15.82 -18.65
N MET A 180 5.61 16.42 -17.49
CA MET A 180 5.55 17.88 -17.32
C MET A 180 6.58 18.63 -18.16
N GLU A 181 7.80 18.12 -18.26
CA GLU A 181 8.85 18.68 -19.11
C GLU A 181 8.46 18.65 -20.58
N LYS A 182 7.90 17.52 -21.06
CA LYS A 182 7.38 17.40 -22.42
C LYS A 182 6.18 18.30 -22.67
N ALA A 183 5.22 18.38 -21.76
CA ALA A 183 4.11 19.32 -21.89
C ALA A 183 4.61 20.76 -22.05
N ARG A 184 5.63 21.16 -21.28
CA ARG A 184 6.26 22.48 -21.40
C ARG A 184 6.98 22.70 -22.72
N GLU A 185 7.74 21.71 -23.19
CA GLU A 185 8.44 21.75 -24.49
C GLU A 185 7.46 22.09 -25.63
N PHE A 186 6.26 21.53 -25.58
CA PHE A 186 5.19 21.77 -26.56
C PHE A 186 4.19 22.87 -26.18
N GLN A 187 4.47 23.65 -25.12
CA GLN A 187 3.60 24.71 -24.61
C GLN A 187 2.14 24.27 -24.34
N LYS A 188 1.97 23.03 -23.90
CA LYS A 188 0.67 22.47 -23.52
C LYS A 188 0.42 22.66 -22.03
N SER A 189 -0.83 23.00 -21.70
CA SER A 189 -1.32 22.93 -20.33
C SER A 189 -1.49 21.47 -19.91
N ILE A 190 -1.22 21.20 -18.64
CA ILE A 190 -1.40 19.88 -18.03
C ILE A 190 -2.15 20.04 -16.73
N TYR A 191 -3.09 19.14 -16.51
CA TYR A 191 -3.90 19.08 -15.30
C TYR A 191 -3.69 17.72 -14.65
N PHE A 192 -3.47 17.71 -13.35
CA PHE A 192 -3.30 16.51 -12.52
C PHE A 192 -4.39 16.46 -11.47
N CYS A 193 -5.01 15.29 -11.29
CA CYS A 193 -5.81 14.97 -10.12
C CYS A 193 -5.12 13.86 -9.33
N PHE A 194 -4.70 14.17 -8.11
CA PHE A 194 -4.13 13.22 -7.17
C PHE A 194 -5.24 12.65 -6.29
N ILE A 195 -5.61 11.39 -6.52
CA ILE A 195 -6.72 10.69 -5.85
C ILE A 195 -6.20 9.94 -4.64
N ASP A 196 -6.88 10.12 -3.50
CA ASP A 196 -6.67 9.35 -2.26
C ASP A 196 -7.95 8.57 -1.96
N TYR A 197 -7.83 7.26 -1.75
CA TYR A 197 -8.94 6.42 -1.29
C TYR A 197 -8.98 6.36 0.24
N ALA A 198 -10.18 6.50 0.80
CA ALA A 198 -10.39 6.39 2.23
C ALA A 198 -10.21 4.93 2.68
N LYS A 199 -9.04 4.63 3.26
CA LYS A 199 -8.70 3.32 3.83
C LYS A 199 -8.83 2.17 2.81
N ALA A 200 -8.22 2.34 1.64
CA ALA A 200 -8.41 1.49 0.47
C ALA A 200 -8.33 -0.02 0.76
N PHE A 201 -7.28 -0.45 1.48
CA PHE A 201 -7.10 -1.86 1.84
C PHE A 201 -8.18 -2.38 2.79
N ASP A 202 -8.65 -1.54 3.72
CA ASP A 202 -9.60 -1.92 4.76
C ASP A 202 -11.04 -2.00 4.22
N CYS A 203 -11.32 -1.35 3.09
CA CYS A 203 -12.64 -1.22 2.48
C CYS A 203 -12.91 -2.20 1.32
N VAL A 204 -11.96 -3.06 0.94
CA VAL A 204 -12.15 -4.04 -0.15
C VAL A 204 -13.32 -4.97 0.17
N ASP A 205 -14.34 -5.00 -0.68
CA ASP A 205 -15.47 -5.93 -0.52
C ASP A 205 -15.07 -7.34 -0.98
N HIS A 206 -15.22 -8.33 -0.11
CA HIS A 206 -14.83 -9.71 -0.43
C HIS A 206 -15.68 -10.31 -1.55
N ASN A 207 -17.00 -10.08 -1.54
CA ASN A 207 -17.90 -10.64 -2.53
C ASN A 207 -17.66 -10.04 -3.92
N LYS A 208 -17.35 -8.74 -3.99
CA LYS A 208 -16.88 -8.11 -5.23
C LYS A 208 -15.51 -8.63 -5.63
N LEU A 209 -14.57 -8.78 -4.69
CA LEU A 209 -13.23 -9.29 -4.97
C LEU A 209 -13.30 -10.67 -5.64
N TRP A 210 -14.08 -11.62 -5.12
CA TRP A 210 -14.18 -12.96 -5.73
C TRP A 210 -14.78 -12.92 -7.14
N LYS A 211 -15.82 -12.09 -7.36
CA LYS A 211 -16.41 -11.87 -8.70
C LYS A 211 -15.35 -11.32 -9.67
N ILE A 212 -14.60 -10.30 -9.24
CA ILE A 212 -13.52 -9.67 -10.02
C ILE A 212 -12.43 -10.70 -10.36
N LEU A 213 -11.97 -11.52 -9.41
CA LEU A 213 -10.93 -12.52 -9.70
C LEU A 213 -11.38 -13.51 -10.79
N LYS A 214 -12.65 -13.95 -10.73
CA LYS A 214 -13.22 -14.84 -11.76
C LYS A 214 -13.31 -14.16 -13.13
N GLU A 215 -13.79 -12.91 -13.17
CA GLU A 215 -13.88 -12.13 -14.41
C GLU A 215 -12.50 -11.85 -15.04
N MET A 216 -11.46 -11.72 -14.22
CA MET A 216 -10.06 -11.60 -14.67
C MET A 216 -9.43 -12.95 -15.08
N GLY A 217 -10.23 -14.03 -15.11
CA GLY A 217 -9.81 -15.36 -15.56
C GLY A 217 -8.86 -16.06 -14.58
N ILE A 218 -8.95 -15.77 -13.28
CA ILE A 218 -8.24 -16.53 -12.25
C ILE A 218 -8.99 -17.84 -11.99
N PRO A 219 -8.31 -18.99 -11.97
CA PRO A 219 -8.95 -20.30 -11.78
C PRO A 219 -9.84 -20.36 -10.55
N ASP A 220 -10.99 -21.02 -10.67
CA ASP A 220 -11.95 -21.20 -9.58
C ASP A 220 -11.32 -21.86 -8.35
N HIS A 221 -10.38 -22.78 -8.56
CA HIS A 221 -9.66 -23.43 -7.45
C HIS A 221 -8.89 -22.41 -6.59
N LEU A 222 -8.11 -21.51 -7.21
CA LEU A 222 -7.35 -20.48 -6.49
C LEU A 222 -8.30 -19.47 -5.83
N THR A 223 -9.35 -19.05 -6.55
CA THR A 223 -10.37 -18.13 -6.02
C THR A 223 -11.08 -18.74 -4.80
N CYS A 224 -11.38 -20.05 -4.83
CA CYS A 224 -12.01 -20.75 -3.71
C CYS A 224 -11.08 -20.82 -2.48
N LEU A 225 -9.79 -21.12 -2.68
CA LEU A 225 -8.80 -21.11 -1.60
C LEU A 225 -8.70 -19.73 -0.93
N LEU A 226 -8.70 -18.65 -1.72
CA LEU A 226 -8.69 -17.29 -1.21
C LEU A 226 -9.99 -16.97 -0.46
N ARG A 227 -11.14 -17.29 -1.05
CA ARG A 227 -12.45 -17.09 -0.41
C ARG A 227 -12.51 -17.78 0.94
N ASN A 228 -12.08 -19.04 1.02
CA ASN A 228 -12.14 -19.83 2.25
C ASN A 228 -11.13 -19.37 3.32
N LEU A 229 -10.04 -18.70 2.93
CA LEU A 229 -9.11 -18.05 3.85
C LEU A 229 -9.75 -16.84 4.55
N TYR A 230 -10.54 -16.05 3.81
CA TYR A 230 -11.21 -14.86 4.31
C TYR A 230 -12.54 -15.19 5.02
N ALA A 231 -13.18 -16.32 4.65
CA ALA A 231 -14.40 -16.80 5.28
C ALA A 231 -14.18 -17.20 6.75
N GLY A 232 -14.93 -16.56 7.66
CA GLY A 232 -14.87 -16.81 9.10
C GLY A 232 -13.56 -16.38 9.75
N GLN A 233 -12.84 -15.44 9.13
CA GLN A 233 -11.59 -14.92 9.69
C GLN A 233 -11.88 -14.05 10.92
N GLU A 234 -11.02 -14.21 11.92
CA GLU A 234 -11.10 -13.47 13.18
C GLU A 234 -9.87 -12.58 13.36
N ALA A 235 -10.05 -11.45 13.99
CA ALA A 235 -8.96 -10.59 14.43
C ALA A 235 -9.09 -10.23 15.90
N THR A 236 -7.95 -9.85 16.47
CA THR A 236 -7.88 -9.18 17.77
C THR A 236 -6.87 -8.04 17.67
N VAL A 237 -7.03 -6.98 18.48
CA VAL A 237 -6.10 -5.85 18.51
C VAL A 237 -5.18 -5.99 19.73
N ARG A 238 -3.87 -6.06 19.48
CA ARG A 238 -2.86 -6.04 20.55
C ARG A 238 -2.36 -4.63 20.77
N THR A 239 -2.67 -4.09 21.95
CA THR A 239 -2.26 -2.76 22.40
C THR A 239 -1.13 -2.86 23.43
N GLY A 240 -0.58 -1.71 23.84
CA GLY A 240 0.36 -1.66 24.98
C GLY A 240 -0.27 -2.02 26.33
N HIS A 241 -1.59 -2.13 26.40
CA HIS A 241 -2.35 -2.42 27.62
C HIS A 241 -2.98 -3.83 27.62
N GLY A 242 -2.64 -4.67 26.64
CA GLY A 242 -3.20 -6.00 26.48
C GLY A 242 -3.88 -6.20 25.12
N THR A 243 -4.53 -7.35 24.98
CA THR A 243 -5.17 -7.79 23.73
C THR A 243 -6.68 -7.75 23.91
N THR A 244 -7.42 -7.34 22.88
CA THR A 244 -8.90 -7.34 22.89
C THR A 244 -9.46 -8.74 22.72
N ASP A 245 -10.77 -8.90 22.84
CA ASP A 245 -11.43 -10.13 22.43
C ASP A 245 -11.30 -10.33 20.91
N TRP A 246 -11.56 -11.57 20.48
CA TRP A 246 -11.63 -11.93 19.07
C TRP A 246 -12.95 -11.46 18.47
N PHE A 247 -12.88 -10.87 17.29
CA PHE A 247 -14.04 -10.42 16.52
C PHE A 247 -13.90 -10.78 15.04
N GLN A 248 -15.03 -10.87 14.35
CA GLN A 248 -15.08 -11.27 12.94
C GLN A 248 -14.72 -10.09 12.02
N ILE A 249 -13.99 -10.39 10.93
CA ILE A 249 -13.65 -9.41 9.89
C ILE A 249 -14.46 -9.71 8.64
N GLY A 250 -15.30 -8.76 8.24
CA GLY A 250 -16.26 -8.93 7.15
C GLY A 250 -15.89 -8.28 5.82
N LYS A 251 -14.86 -7.41 5.79
CA LYS A 251 -14.31 -6.80 4.57
C LYS A 251 -12.82 -6.51 4.72
N GLY A 252 -12.21 -5.96 3.68
CA GLY A 252 -10.82 -5.54 3.64
C GLY A 252 -9.82 -6.67 3.40
N VAL A 253 -8.66 -6.32 2.84
CA VAL A 253 -7.50 -7.19 2.72
C VAL A 253 -6.49 -6.90 3.84
N ARG A 254 -5.86 -7.93 4.38
CA ARG A 254 -5.03 -7.83 5.60
C ARG A 254 -3.79 -6.95 5.35
N GLN A 255 -3.65 -5.80 6.01
CA GLN A 255 -2.44 -4.97 5.88
C GLN A 255 -1.22 -5.73 6.42
N GLY A 256 -0.14 -5.85 5.65
CA GLY A 256 1.06 -6.62 6.01
C GLY A 256 1.02 -8.10 5.63
N CYS A 257 -0.11 -8.61 5.12
CA CYS A 257 -0.16 -9.92 4.50
C CYS A 257 0.47 -9.87 3.10
N ILE A 258 1.15 -10.96 2.72
CA ILE A 258 1.90 -11.07 1.47
C ILE A 258 1.03 -11.03 0.21
N LEU A 259 -0.22 -11.53 0.31
CA LEU A 259 -1.16 -11.57 -0.81
C LEU A 259 -1.97 -10.30 -0.99
N SER A 260 -2.18 -9.52 0.07
CA SER A 260 -3.05 -8.35 0.03
C SER A 260 -2.67 -7.33 -1.05
N PRO A 261 -1.39 -7.01 -1.29
CA PRO A 261 -1.00 -6.13 -2.38
C PRO A 261 -1.39 -6.64 -3.77
N CYS A 262 -1.25 -7.94 -4.01
CA CYS A 262 -1.63 -8.60 -5.25
C CYS A 262 -3.15 -8.51 -5.48
N LEU A 263 -3.93 -8.86 -4.47
CA LEU A 263 -5.40 -8.81 -4.53
C LEU A 263 -5.90 -7.37 -4.72
N PHE A 264 -5.32 -6.41 -4.00
CA PHE A 264 -5.68 -5.01 -4.14
C PHE A 264 -5.35 -4.46 -5.53
N ASN A 265 -4.20 -4.81 -6.10
CA ASN A 265 -3.86 -4.36 -7.45
C ASN A 265 -4.85 -4.85 -8.51
N LEU A 266 -5.27 -6.12 -8.44
CA LEU A 266 -6.29 -6.67 -9.34
C LEU A 266 -7.63 -5.96 -9.16
N TYR A 267 -8.02 -5.74 -7.90
CA TYR A 267 -9.23 -4.99 -7.55
C TYR A 267 -9.23 -3.57 -8.10
N ALA A 268 -8.12 -2.85 -7.90
CA ALA A 268 -7.95 -1.48 -8.39
C ALA A 268 -7.92 -1.44 -9.92
N ASP A 269 -7.29 -2.42 -10.57
CA ASP A 269 -7.24 -2.46 -12.03
C ASP A 269 -8.61 -2.69 -12.66
N TYR A 270 -9.44 -3.56 -12.06
CA TYR A 270 -10.82 -3.73 -12.46
C TYR A 270 -11.61 -2.41 -12.46
N ILE A 271 -11.43 -1.59 -11.43
CA ILE A 271 -12.07 -0.26 -11.35
C ILE A 271 -11.61 0.62 -12.53
N MET A 272 -10.30 0.64 -12.80
CA MET A 272 -9.71 1.48 -13.84
C MET A 272 -10.19 1.09 -15.24
N ARG A 273 -10.29 -0.22 -15.54
CA ARG A 273 -10.82 -0.74 -16.81
C ARG A 273 -12.29 -0.34 -17.00
N ASN A 274 -13.11 -0.59 -15.99
CA ASN A 274 -14.54 -0.29 -16.07
C ASN A 274 -14.86 1.22 -15.97
N ALA A 275 -13.89 2.04 -15.57
CA ALA A 275 -13.98 3.50 -15.68
C ALA A 275 -13.66 4.01 -17.10
N GLY A 276 -13.38 3.13 -18.08
CA GLY A 276 -13.14 3.51 -19.47
C GLY A 276 -11.83 4.26 -19.70
N LEU A 277 -10.87 4.18 -18.76
CA LEU A 277 -9.61 4.91 -18.85
C LEU A 277 -8.71 4.41 -19.99
N GLU A 278 -8.86 3.19 -20.49
CA GLU A 278 -8.05 2.73 -21.63
C GLU A 278 -8.62 3.19 -22.99
N GLU A 279 -9.94 3.37 -23.05
CA GLU A 279 -10.67 3.72 -24.28
C GLU A 279 -10.76 5.22 -24.50
N THR A 280 -10.55 6.02 -23.45
CA THR A 280 -10.65 7.47 -23.52
C THR A 280 -9.52 8.10 -24.33
N GLN A 281 -9.89 9.12 -25.11
CA GLN A 281 -8.93 10.01 -25.79
C GLN A 281 -8.39 11.09 -24.86
N ALA A 282 -9.00 11.28 -23.69
CA ALA A 282 -8.51 12.18 -22.65
C ALA A 282 -7.17 11.69 -22.10
N GLY A 283 -6.25 12.61 -21.85
CA GLY A 283 -4.90 12.30 -21.44
C GLY A 283 -3.85 13.12 -22.17
N ILE A 284 -2.60 12.75 -21.99
CA ILE A 284 -1.45 13.44 -22.55
C ILE A 284 -0.82 12.56 -23.63
N LYS A 285 -0.75 13.09 -24.84
CA LYS A 285 -0.21 12.37 -25.99
C LYS A 285 1.30 12.61 -26.10
N ILE A 286 2.10 11.60 -25.79
CA ILE A 286 3.56 11.63 -25.89
C ILE A 286 4.03 10.48 -26.78
N ALA A 287 4.76 10.80 -27.85
CA ALA A 287 5.34 9.82 -28.78
C ALA A 287 4.34 8.76 -29.29
N GLY A 288 3.11 9.19 -29.61
CA GLY A 288 2.04 8.32 -30.11
C GLY A 288 1.33 7.47 -29.05
N ARG A 289 1.66 7.62 -27.76
CA ARG A 289 0.95 6.99 -26.64
C ARG A 289 0.10 8.02 -25.90
N ASN A 290 -1.11 7.63 -25.51
CA ASN A 290 -1.94 8.43 -24.61
C ASN A 290 -1.65 8.02 -23.16
N ILE A 291 -1.27 8.97 -22.31
CA ILE A 291 -0.99 8.75 -20.89
C ILE A 291 -2.00 9.57 -20.10
N ASN A 292 -2.94 8.90 -19.43
CA ASN A 292 -4.00 9.55 -18.66
C ASN A 292 -3.97 9.20 -17.17
N ASN A 293 -3.15 8.24 -16.75
CA ASN A 293 -2.97 7.94 -15.35
C ASN A 293 -1.58 7.38 -15.04
N LEU A 294 -1.13 7.63 -13.81
CA LEU A 294 -0.02 6.93 -13.16
C LEU A 294 -0.51 6.38 -11.82
N ARG A 295 -0.13 5.16 -11.50
CA ARG A 295 -0.61 4.44 -10.32
C ARG A 295 0.54 3.86 -9.51
N TYR A 296 0.42 3.94 -8.19
CA TYR A 296 1.25 3.23 -7.24
C TYR A 296 0.38 2.72 -6.09
N ALA A 297 -0.03 1.46 -6.16
CA ALA A 297 -0.98 0.88 -5.22
C ALA A 297 -2.31 1.65 -5.26
N ASP A 298 -2.75 2.22 -4.13
CA ASP A 298 -3.95 3.05 -4.00
C ASP A 298 -3.74 4.49 -4.47
N ASP A 299 -2.51 5.00 -4.47
CA ASP A 299 -2.20 6.33 -5.01
C ASP A 299 -2.43 6.33 -6.53
N THR A 300 -3.46 7.05 -6.97
CA THR A 300 -3.81 7.20 -8.39
C THR A 300 -3.69 8.66 -8.78
N THR A 301 -2.96 8.95 -9.85
CA THR A 301 -2.91 10.29 -10.44
C THR A 301 -3.52 10.24 -11.82
N LEU A 302 -4.64 10.94 -12.02
CA LEU A 302 -5.20 11.19 -13.35
C LEU A 302 -4.54 12.42 -13.96
N MET A 303 -4.45 12.44 -15.28
CA MET A 303 -3.89 13.57 -16.02
C MET A 303 -4.54 13.77 -17.37
N ALA A 304 -4.66 15.03 -17.77
CA ALA A 304 -5.24 15.43 -19.04
C ALA A 304 -4.71 16.79 -19.53
N GLU A 305 -5.04 17.16 -20.77
CA GLU A 305 -4.65 18.44 -21.38
C GLU A 305 -5.65 19.57 -21.04
N SER A 306 -6.87 19.23 -20.54
CA SER A 306 -7.88 20.19 -20.07
C SER A 306 -8.55 19.80 -18.74
N GLU A 307 -9.19 20.75 -18.07
CA GLU A 307 -9.94 20.54 -16.82
C GLU A 307 -11.16 19.61 -17.03
N GLU A 308 -11.83 19.74 -18.18
CA GLU A 308 -13.00 18.95 -18.55
C GLU A 308 -12.66 17.48 -18.78
N GLU A 309 -11.50 17.22 -19.38
CA GLU A 309 -11.00 15.87 -19.67
C GLU A 309 -10.62 15.08 -18.41
N LEU A 310 -10.34 15.75 -17.29
CA LEU A 310 -10.07 15.08 -16.01
C LEU A 310 -11.32 14.45 -15.39
N LYS A 311 -12.52 14.83 -15.82
CA LYS A 311 -13.76 14.23 -15.33
C LYS A 311 -13.80 12.76 -15.78
N SER A 312 -13.71 11.86 -14.82
CA SER A 312 -13.76 10.41 -15.06
C SER A 312 -14.88 9.78 -14.24
N PRO A 313 -15.50 8.69 -14.74
CA PRO A 313 -16.47 7.91 -13.96
C PRO A 313 -15.81 7.08 -12.84
N LEU A 314 -14.53 7.33 -12.53
CA LEU A 314 -13.75 6.56 -11.58
C LEU A 314 -14.38 6.54 -10.19
N LYS A 315 -14.97 7.66 -9.75
CA LYS A 315 -15.66 7.73 -8.47
C LYS A 315 -16.84 6.76 -8.43
N GLU A 316 -17.77 6.88 -9.38
CA GLU A 316 -18.95 6.03 -9.45
C GLU A 316 -18.56 4.54 -9.51
N MET A 317 -17.53 4.22 -10.31
CA MET A 317 -17.03 2.85 -10.43
C MET A 317 -16.38 2.34 -9.15
N SER A 318 -15.65 3.19 -8.44
CA SER A 318 -15.04 2.85 -7.15
C SER A 318 -16.10 2.56 -6.09
N GLU A 319 -17.14 3.40 -6.02
CA GLU A 319 -18.22 3.26 -5.04
C GLU A 319 -19.08 2.01 -5.29
N LYS A 320 -19.31 1.64 -6.56
CA LYS A 320 -19.97 0.38 -6.94
C LYS A 320 -19.26 -0.86 -6.41
N VAL A 321 -17.94 -0.76 -6.19
CA VAL A 321 -17.13 -1.80 -5.58
C VAL A 321 -16.68 -1.42 -4.16
N GLY A 322 -17.39 -0.53 -3.47
CA GLY A 322 -17.17 -0.26 -2.05
C GLY A 322 -15.93 0.58 -1.70
N LEU A 323 -15.19 1.12 -2.67
CA LEU A 323 -14.11 2.07 -2.41
C LEU A 323 -14.63 3.51 -2.48
N LYS A 324 -14.30 4.31 -1.47
CA LYS A 324 -14.70 5.72 -1.37
C LYS A 324 -13.50 6.62 -1.56
N LEU A 325 -13.65 7.67 -2.37
CA LEU A 325 -12.64 8.71 -2.47
C LEU A 325 -12.63 9.56 -1.21
N ASN A 326 -11.44 9.99 -0.82
CA ASN A 326 -11.23 11.00 0.20
C ASN A 326 -11.09 12.37 -0.48
N ILE A 327 -12.22 13.06 -0.67
CA ILE A 327 -12.28 14.34 -1.39
C ILE A 327 -11.37 15.38 -0.71
N GLN A 328 -11.35 15.43 0.63
CA GLN A 328 -10.52 16.35 1.40
C GLN A 328 -9.01 16.15 1.19
N LYS A 329 -8.57 14.95 0.81
CA LYS A 329 -7.16 14.67 0.52
C LYS A 329 -6.86 14.63 -0.97
N THR A 330 -7.88 14.47 -1.80
CA THR A 330 -7.75 14.59 -3.25
C THR A 330 -7.36 16.03 -3.58
N LYS A 331 -6.41 16.21 -4.51
CA LYS A 331 -5.88 17.52 -4.88
C LYS A 331 -5.81 17.66 -6.39
N ILE A 332 -5.97 18.89 -6.88
CA ILE A 332 -5.66 19.25 -8.26
C ILE A 332 -4.43 20.12 -8.31
N MET A 333 -3.62 19.89 -9.33
CA MET A 333 -2.53 20.78 -9.70
C MET A 333 -2.53 20.95 -11.22
N ALA A 334 -2.34 22.16 -11.72
CA ALA A 334 -2.23 22.40 -13.15
C ALA A 334 -1.17 23.44 -13.48
N SER A 335 -0.64 23.37 -14.70
CA SER A 335 0.21 24.43 -15.27
C SER A 335 -0.61 25.55 -15.95
N GLY A 336 -1.89 25.29 -16.24
CA GLY A 336 -2.84 26.25 -16.80
C GLY A 336 -3.77 26.85 -15.75
N PRO A 337 -4.66 27.77 -16.15
CA PRO A 337 -5.71 28.29 -15.27
C PRO A 337 -6.67 27.17 -14.87
N ILE A 338 -7.12 27.21 -13.61
CA ILE A 338 -8.15 26.34 -13.04
C ILE A 338 -9.30 27.24 -12.62
N THR A 339 -10.51 26.88 -13.02
CA THR A 339 -11.72 27.65 -12.68
C THR A 339 -12.26 27.21 -11.32
N SER A 340 -12.72 25.97 -11.22
CA SER A 340 -13.14 25.30 -9.99
C SER A 340 -13.56 23.89 -10.35
N TRP A 341 -12.96 22.88 -9.70
CA TRP A 341 -13.34 21.49 -9.93
C TRP A 341 -14.09 20.95 -8.73
N GLU A 342 -15.19 20.26 -9.01
CA GLU A 342 -16.07 19.68 -8.01
C GLU A 342 -16.28 18.20 -8.29
N ILE A 343 -16.34 17.44 -7.20
CA ILE A 343 -16.73 16.04 -7.19
C ILE A 343 -17.95 15.94 -6.26
N ASP A 344 -19.13 15.64 -6.81
CA ASP A 344 -20.44 15.64 -6.12
C ASP A 344 -20.78 16.96 -5.39
N GLY A 345 -20.44 18.09 -6.00
CA GLY A 345 -20.69 19.40 -5.40
C GLY A 345 -19.75 19.75 -4.24
N GLU A 346 -18.77 18.89 -3.92
CA GLU A 346 -17.65 19.25 -3.06
C GLU A 346 -16.46 19.74 -3.90
N THR A 347 -16.00 20.96 -3.63
CA THR A 347 -14.84 21.54 -4.31
C THR A 347 -13.55 20.81 -3.90
N VAL A 348 -12.80 20.35 -4.89
CA VAL A 348 -11.48 19.74 -4.68
C VAL A 348 -10.43 20.85 -4.55
N GLU A 349 -9.57 20.76 -3.53
CA GLU A 349 -8.54 21.76 -3.29
C GLU A 349 -7.53 21.81 -4.45
N THR A 350 -7.34 23.01 -4.99
CA THR A 350 -6.31 23.32 -5.98
C THR A 350 -5.01 23.73 -5.29
N VAL A 351 -3.89 23.12 -5.67
CA VAL A 351 -2.57 23.35 -5.08
C VAL A 351 -1.54 23.72 -6.15
N SER A 352 -0.53 24.49 -5.75
CA SER A 352 0.63 24.80 -6.60
C SER A 352 1.74 23.75 -6.52
N ASP A 353 1.73 22.93 -5.46
CA ASP A 353 2.65 21.81 -5.28
C ASP A 353 2.00 20.63 -4.52
N PHE A 354 2.48 19.42 -4.80
CA PHE A 354 1.99 18.19 -4.17
C PHE A 354 3.15 17.25 -3.81
N ILE A 355 3.02 16.50 -2.70
CA ILE A 355 3.99 15.46 -2.33
C ILE A 355 3.58 14.15 -2.98
N PHE A 356 4.02 13.93 -4.22
CA PHE A 356 3.78 12.72 -4.97
C PHE A 356 4.82 11.64 -4.63
N LEU A 357 4.38 10.52 -4.06
CA LEU A 357 5.22 9.38 -3.67
C LEU A 357 6.47 9.79 -2.86
N GLY A 358 6.31 10.80 -2.00
CA GLY A 358 7.36 11.35 -1.15
C GLY A 358 8.18 12.50 -1.77
N SER A 359 8.10 12.72 -3.10
CA SER A 359 8.76 13.82 -3.81
C SER A 359 7.83 15.01 -4.01
N LYS A 360 8.30 16.24 -3.74
CA LYS A 360 7.55 17.45 -4.07
C LYS A 360 7.57 17.69 -5.58
N ILE A 361 6.38 17.79 -6.17
CA ILE A 361 6.14 18.18 -7.56
C ILE A 361 5.46 19.54 -7.53
N THR A 362 5.97 20.50 -8.29
CA THR A 362 5.41 21.85 -8.41
C THR A 362 4.78 22.02 -9.79
N ALA A 363 3.74 22.83 -9.91
CA ALA A 363 3.04 23.10 -11.17
C ALA A 363 3.98 23.65 -12.27
N ASP A 364 4.99 24.41 -11.88
CA ASP A 364 6.04 24.94 -12.76
C ASP A 364 7.18 23.95 -13.03
N GLY A 365 7.09 22.70 -12.55
CA GLY A 365 8.07 21.63 -12.70
C GLY A 365 9.48 21.91 -12.16
N ASP A 366 9.70 23.00 -11.41
CA ASP A 366 11.01 23.35 -10.90
C ASP A 366 11.46 22.41 -9.75
N CYS A 367 12.61 21.76 -9.93
CA CYS A 367 13.14 20.81 -8.95
C CYS A 367 13.75 21.50 -7.71
N SER A 368 14.03 22.81 -7.76
CA SER A 368 14.71 23.53 -6.67
C SER A 368 13.97 23.43 -5.32
N HIS A 369 12.63 23.40 -5.33
CA HIS A 369 11.84 23.28 -4.11
C HIS A 369 11.96 21.89 -3.46
N GLU A 370 12.02 20.83 -4.26
CA GLU A 370 12.24 19.47 -3.73
C GLU A 370 13.67 19.28 -3.24
N ILE A 371 14.67 19.79 -3.98
CA ILE A 371 16.08 19.71 -3.57
C ILE A 371 16.26 20.39 -2.21
N LYS A 372 15.78 21.62 -2.04
CA LYS A 372 15.80 22.33 -0.75
C LYS A 372 15.09 21.53 0.34
N ARG A 373 13.91 20.96 0.05
CA ARG A 373 13.17 20.13 1.00
C ARG A 373 13.97 18.90 1.43
N ARG A 374 14.64 18.21 0.51
CA ARG A 374 15.46 17.02 0.79
C ARG A 374 16.66 17.35 1.68
N LEU A 375 17.35 18.45 1.38
CA LEU A 375 18.45 18.93 2.22
C LEU A 375 17.96 19.27 3.63
N LEU A 376 16.80 19.93 3.77
CA LEU A 376 16.20 20.21 5.08
C LEU A 376 15.81 18.93 5.85
N LEU A 377 15.27 17.92 5.16
CA LEU A 377 14.99 16.62 5.76
C LEU A 377 16.27 15.93 6.23
N GLY A 378 17.34 15.96 5.41
CA GLY A 378 18.67 15.47 5.80
C GLY A 378 19.22 16.17 7.03
N ARG A 379 19.14 17.52 7.08
CA ARG A 379 19.53 18.30 8.27
C ARG A 379 18.74 17.87 9.50
N LYS A 380 17.43 17.66 9.38
CA LYS A 380 16.60 17.19 10.48
C LYS A 380 17.05 15.83 11.01
N VAL A 381 17.44 14.89 10.14
CA VAL A 381 18.00 13.60 10.57
C VAL A 381 19.32 13.80 11.30
N MET A 382 20.20 14.66 10.78
CA MET A 382 21.45 15.01 11.44
C MET A 382 21.21 15.57 12.85
N THR A 383 20.29 16.52 13.00
CA THR A 383 19.93 17.11 14.30
C THR A 383 19.36 16.09 15.28
N ASN A 384 18.56 15.12 14.81
CA ASN A 384 18.04 14.05 15.66
C ASN A 384 19.14 13.12 16.20
N LEU A 385 20.30 13.07 15.52
CA LEU A 385 21.47 12.27 15.90
C LEU A 385 22.57 13.12 16.57
N ASP A 386 22.27 14.37 16.94
CA ASP A 386 23.25 15.32 17.49
C ASP A 386 23.98 14.78 18.74
N SER A 387 23.25 14.09 19.63
CA SER A 387 23.84 13.44 20.82
C SER A 387 24.86 12.36 20.45
N ILE A 388 24.61 11.60 19.38
CA ILE A 388 25.50 10.56 18.86
C ILE A 388 26.74 11.19 18.22
N PHE A 389 26.56 12.24 17.40
CA PHE A 389 27.67 12.91 16.74
C PHE A 389 28.58 13.67 17.71
N LYS A 390 28.02 14.19 18.81
CA LYS A 390 28.79 14.85 19.88
C LYS A 390 29.43 13.88 20.88
N SER A 391 28.97 12.64 20.97
CA SER A 391 29.53 11.65 21.90
C SER A 391 30.99 11.35 21.58
N ARG A 392 31.86 11.37 22.60
CA ARG A 392 33.28 10.98 22.47
C ARG A 392 33.47 9.46 22.49
N ASP A 393 32.47 8.72 22.95
CA ASP A 393 32.51 7.25 23.05
C ASP A 393 32.26 6.57 21.70
N ILE A 394 31.80 7.34 20.71
CA ILE A 394 31.51 6.84 19.37
C ILE A 394 32.61 7.29 18.42
N THR A 395 33.23 6.32 17.76
CA THR A 395 34.34 6.56 16.84
C THR A 395 33.88 7.31 15.59
N LEU A 396 34.79 8.09 14.99
CA LEU A 396 34.51 8.80 13.74
C LEU A 396 34.06 7.87 12.60
N PRO A 397 34.67 6.70 12.36
CA PRO A 397 34.19 5.77 11.34
C PRO A 397 32.72 5.35 11.52
N THR A 398 32.30 5.09 12.76
CA THR A 398 30.90 4.75 13.07
C THR A 398 29.97 5.93 12.78
N LYS A 399 30.36 7.16 13.14
CA LYS A 399 29.57 8.37 12.82
C LYS A 399 29.42 8.57 11.32
N VAL A 400 30.50 8.43 10.55
CA VAL A 400 30.47 8.51 9.08
C VAL A 400 29.56 7.42 8.50
N CYS A 401 29.60 6.20 9.04
CA CYS A 401 28.69 5.13 8.66
C CYS A 401 27.22 5.51 8.89
N LEU A 402 26.90 6.11 10.03
CA LEU A 402 25.53 6.58 10.33
C LEU A 402 25.07 7.68 9.38
N VAL A 403 25.92 8.65 9.03
CA VAL A 403 25.59 9.68 8.02
C VAL A 403 25.25 9.02 6.69
N LYS A 404 26.12 8.11 6.21
CA LYS A 404 25.91 7.39 4.94
C LYS A 404 24.67 6.51 4.96
N ALA A 405 24.34 5.88 6.09
CA ALA A 405 23.23 4.95 6.21
C ALA A 405 21.87 5.62 6.50
N MET A 406 21.85 6.79 7.16
CA MET A 406 20.62 7.42 7.64
C MET A 406 20.32 8.78 7.00
N VAL A 407 21.35 9.55 6.63
CA VAL A 407 21.19 10.93 6.15
C VAL A 407 21.17 10.97 4.63
N PHE A 408 22.19 10.40 3.98
CA PHE A 408 22.30 10.43 2.53
C PHE A 408 21.12 9.77 1.80
N PRO A 409 20.56 8.63 2.25
CA PRO A 409 19.38 8.06 1.60
C PRO A 409 18.16 8.99 1.64
N VAL A 410 18.00 9.79 2.69
CA VAL A 410 16.90 10.77 2.80
C VAL A 410 17.09 11.92 1.80
N VAL A 411 18.33 12.38 1.66
CA VAL A 411 18.70 13.47 0.76
C VAL A 411 18.63 13.03 -0.70
N MET A 412 19.14 11.86 -1.03
CA MET A 412 19.26 11.37 -2.42
C MET A 412 17.97 10.72 -2.96
N TYR A 413 16.92 10.59 -2.16
CA TYR A 413 15.69 9.96 -2.65
C TYR A 413 15.07 10.74 -3.81
N GLY A 414 14.98 10.09 -4.97
CA GLY A 414 14.41 10.66 -6.20
C GLY A 414 15.36 11.57 -6.98
N CYS A 415 16.65 11.66 -6.61
CA CYS A 415 17.60 12.60 -7.22
C CYS A 415 17.87 12.36 -8.72
N GLU A 416 17.72 11.13 -9.17
CA GLU A 416 17.81 10.71 -10.58
C GLU A 416 16.74 11.38 -11.47
N SER A 417 15.67 11.90 -10.87
CA SER A 417 14.58 12.58 -11.58
C SER A 417 14.75 14.10 -11.61
N TRP A 418 15.80 14.66 -10.99
CA TRP A 418 15.94 16.10 -10.85
C TRP A 418 16.64 16.74 -12.03
N THR A 419 16.07 17.85 -12.49
CA THR A 419 16.76 18.80 -13.36
C THR A 419 17.57 19.76 -12.49
N VAL A 420 18.88 19.50 -12.36
CA VAL A 420 19.78 20.22 -11.45
C VAL A 420 20.44 21.41 -12.15
N LYS A 421 20.27 22.60 -11.57
CA LYS A 421 20.92 23.84 -12.01
C LYS A 421 22.23 24.05 -11.23
N LYS A 422 23.14 24.88 -11.74
CA LYS A 422 24.43 25.20 -11.07
C LYS A 422 24.25 25.65 -9.61
N ALA A 423 23.24 26.47 -9.33
CA ALA A 423 22.94 26.92 -7.97
C ALA A 423 22.48 25.78 -7.05
N GLU A 424 21.83 24.75 -7.60
CA GLU A 424 21.41 23.58 -6.83
C GLU A 424 22.57 22.61 -6.59
N CYS A 425 23.48 22.43 -7.55
CA CYS A 425 24.76 21.73 -7.32
C CYS A 425 25.53 22.35 -6.14
N GLN A 426 25.71 23.67 -6.15
CA GLN A 426 26.41 24.39 -5.07
C GLN A 426 25.73 24.17 -3.70
N ARG A 427 24.39 24.06 -3.64
CA ARG A 427 23.66 23.77 -2.40
C ARG A 427 23.89 22.34 -1.91
N ILE A 428 23.94 21.38 -2.83
CA ILE A 428 24.20 19.98 -2.53
C ILE A 428 25.63 19.82 -2.01
N ASP A 429 26.61 20.41 -2.71
CA ASP A 429 28.02 20.39 -2.29
C ASP A 429 28.19 21.03 -0.91
N ALA A 430 27.54 22.17 -0.67
CA ALA A 430 27.57 22.85 0.63
C ALA A 430 26.91 22.02 1.76
N PHE A 431 25.91 21.20 1.44
CA PHE A 431 25.32 20.28 2.42
C PHE A 431 26.23 19.10 2.73
N GLU A 432 26.87 18.52 1.71
CA GLU A 432 27.83 17.43 1.89
C GLU A 432 29.02 17.89 2.73
N LEU A 433 29.58 19.07 2.46
CA LEU A 433 30.67 19.66 3.25
C LEU A 433 30.27 20.02 4.69
N TRP A 434 28.98 20.24 4.93
CA TRP A 434 28.44 20.54 6.26
C TRP A 434 28.23 19.29 7.12
N CYS A 435 27.98 18.13 6.48
CA CYS A 435 27.80 16.85 7.17
C CYS A 435 29.14 16.29 7.66
#